data_AF-A0A1I1Q5U5-F1
#
_entry.id   AF-A0A1I1Q5U5-F1
#
_cell.length_a   1.000
_cell.length_b   1.000
_cell.length_c   1.000
_cell.angle_alpha   90.00
_cell.angle_beta   90.00
_cell.angle_gamma   90.00
#
_symmetry.space_group_name_H-M   'P 1'
#
loop_
_entity.id
_entity.type
_entity.pdbx_description
1 polymer ?
#
loop_
_entity_poly.entity_id
_entity_poly.type
_entity_poly.pdbx_seq_one_letter_code
_entity_poly.pdbx_strand_id
1 'polypeptide(L)' 'MPDTPRPGDVYHSCDPRGGPSIRIESIDHTGRYAHIVDAATGKRRRRILLTALHDSPTTHTGRPRRTGYAFEERP' A
#
# COMPACT_ATOMS: atom_id res chain seq x y z
N MET A 1 11.16 14.00 -1.80
CA MET A 1 10.22 13.36 -2.75
C MET A 1 9.86 12.03 -2.13
N PRO A 2 8.58 11.64 -1.98
CA PRO A 2 8.32 10.31 -1.47
C PRO A 2 8.84 9.32 -2.53
N ASP A 3 9.48 8.26 -2.05
CA ASP A 3 9.99 7.22 -2.92
C ASP A 3 8.81 6.58 -3.65
N THR A 4 8.92 6.45 -4.98
CA THR A 4 7.93 5.73 -5.78
C THR A 4 7.75 4.32 -5.20
N PRO A 5 6.51 3.79 -5.09
CA PRO A 5 6.28 2.43 -4.60
C PRO A 5 7.16 1.42 -5.34
N ARG A 6 7.76 0.46 -4.63
CA ARG A 6 8.67 -0.55 -5.16
C ARG A 6 8.31 -1.96 -4.70
N PRO A 7 8.67 -3.00 -5.47
CA PRO A 7 8.59 -4.38 -5.00
C PRO A 7 9.32 -4.57 -3.66
N GLY A 8 8.66 -5.23 -2.71
CA GLY A 8 9.16 -5.43 -1.35
C GLY A 8 8.58 -4.47 -0.31
N ASP A 9 8.10 -3.30 -0.74
CA ASP A 9 7.50 -2.31 0.16
C ASP A 9 6.24 -2.86 0.84
N VAL A 10 6.09 -2.53 2.12
CA VAL A 10 4.97 -2.95 2.96
C VAL A 10 4.07 -1.75 3.24
N TYR A 11 2.77 -1.97 3.16
CA TYR A 11 1.76 -0.96 3.43
C TYR A 11 0.68 -1.51 4.37
N HIS A 12 0.20 -0.69 5.29
CA HIS A 12 -0.88 -1.02 6.21
C HIS A 12 -2.22 -0.45 5.72
N SER A 13 -3.33 -1.10 6.07
CA SER A 13 -4.68 -0.65 5.69
C SER A 13 -5.01 0.70 6.34
N CYS A 14 -5.50 1.65 5.55
CA CYS A 14 -6.08 2.89 6.07
C CYS A 14 -7.57 2.76 6.42
N ASP A 15 -8.20 1.61 6.20
CA ASP A 15 -9.60 1.41 6.60
C ASP A 15 -9.71 1.49 8.14
N PRO A 16 -10.62 2.31 8.71
CA PRO A 16 -10.79 2.44 10.15
C PRO A 16 -11.23 1.15 10.85
N ARG A 17 -11.76 0.16 10.10
CA ARG A 17 -12.05 -1.19 10.61
C ARG A 17 -10.79 -2.06 10.73
N GLY A 18 -9.64 -1.54 10.30
CA GLY A 18 -8.39 -2.27 10.17
C GLY A 18 -8.36 -3.13 8.90
N GLY A 19 -7.25 -3.86 8.74
CA GLY A 19 -7.06 -4.77 7.63
C GLY A 19 -5.65 -5.32 7.60
N PRO A 20 -5.38 -6.38 6.82
CA PRO A 20 -4.05 -6.95 6.72
C PRO A 20 -3.09 -5.96 6.07
N SER A 21 -1.85 -5.92 6.56
CA SER A 21 -0.75 -5.30 5.82
C SER A 21 -0.50 -6.07 4.52
N ILE A 22 -0.11 -5.34 3.50
CA ILE A 22 0.15 -5.85 2.16
C ILE A 22 1.61 -5.57 1.79
N ARG A 23 2.20 -6.46 1.00
CA ARG A 23 3.52 -6.26 0.41
C ARG A 23 3.41 -6.20 -1.10
N ILE A 24 4.09 -5.25 -1.73
CA ILE A 24 4.21 -5.21 -3.18
C ILE A 24 5.09 -6.36 -3.63
N GLU A 25 4.57 -7.19 -4.53
CA GLU A 25 5.32 -8.26 -5.18
C GLU A 25 5.90 -7.79 -6.51
N SER A 26 5.10 -7.07 -7.30
CA SER A 26 5.55 -6.46 -8.54
C SER A 26 4.67 -5.28 -8.93
N ILE A 27 5.18 -4.40 -9.77
CA ILE A 27 4.43 -3.33 -10.43
C ILE A 27 4.27 -3.71 -11.89
N ASP A 28 3.09 -3.45 -12.46
CA ASP A 28 2.85 -3.75 -13.85
C ASP A 28 3.63 -2.82 -14.80
N HIS A 29 3.80 -3.24 -16.04
CA HIS A 29 4.56 -2.50 -17.05
C HIS A 29 3.93 -1.13 -17.40
N THR A 30 2.64 -0.94 -17.09
CA THR A 30 1.96 0.34 -17.30
C THR A 30 2.18 1.33 -16.16
N GLY A 31 2.70 0.88 -15.01
CA GLY A 31 2.85 1.69 -13.81
C GLY A 31 1.52 2.14 -13.22
N ARG A 32 0.42 1.42 -13.52
CA ARG A 32 -0.93 1.76 -13.03
C ARG A 32 -1.37 0.84 -11.90
N TYR A 33 -0.87 -0.40 -11.89
CA TYR A 33 -1.28 -1.41 -10.95
C TYR A 33 -0.09 -2.03 -10.21
N ALA A 34 -0.31 -2.34 -8.93
CA ALA A 34 0.59 -3.16 -8.14
C ALA A 34 -0.03 -4.54 -7.93
N HIS A 35 0.79 -5.58 -8.09
CA HIS A 35 0.49 -6.91 -7.61
C HIS A 35 0.98 -7.01 -6.18
N ILE A 36 0.06 -7.35 -5.28
CA ILE A 36 0.31 -7.40 -3.85
C ILE A 36 -0.04 -8.76 -3.28
N VAL A 37 0.58 -9.06 -2.15
CA VAL A 37 0.29 -10.21 -1.30
C VAL A 37 0.09 -9.75 0.14
N ASP A 38 -0.52 -10.60 0.96
CA ASP A 38 -0.54 -10.42 2.41
C ASP A 38 0.90 -10.38 2.95
N ALA A 39 1.25 -9.35 3.72
CA ALA A 39 2.63 -9.10 4.13
C ALA A 39 3.18 -10.19 5.07
N ALA A 40 2.32 -10.78 5.92
CA ALA A 40 2.70 -11.78 6.90
C ALA A 40 2.78 -13.20 6.30
N THR A 41 1.83 -13.55 5.44
CA THR A 41 1.68 -14.93 4.94
C THR A 41 2.16 -15.12 3.51
N GLY A 42 2.33 -14.03 2.74
CA GLY A 42 2.62 -14.10 1.30
C GLY A 42 1.46 -14.63 0.44
N LYS A 43 0.28 -14.84 1.02
CA LYS A 43 -0.91 -15.38 0.33
C LYS A 43 -1.81 -14.25 -0.19
N ARG A 44 -2.98 -14.63 -0.72
CA ARG A 44 -4.05 -13.69 -1.15
C ARG A 44 -3.57 -12.68 -2.19
N ARG A 45 -2.87 -13.18 -3.22
CA ARG A 45 -2.38 -12.37 -4.32
C ARG A 45 -3.54 -11.63 -5.00
N ARG A 46 -3.44 -10.31 -5.11
CA ARG A 46 -4.43 -9.48 -5.79
C ARG A 46 -3.78 -8.28 -6.47
N ARG A 47 -4.49 -7.71 -7.44
CA ARG A 47 -4.08 -6.50 -8.15
C ARG A 47 -4.82 -5.31 -7.58
N ILE A 48 -4.10 -4.22 -7.28
CA ILE A 48 -4.67 -2.96 -6.81
C ILE A 48 -4.14 -1.78 -7.64
N LEU A 49 -4.84 -0.65 -7.62
CA LEU A 49 -4.36 0.58 -8.23
C LEU A 49 -3.19 1.14 -7.43
N LEU A 50 -2.15 1.62 -8.11
CA LEU A 50 -1.04 2.33 -7.47
C LEU A 50 -1.51 3.58 -6.72
N THR A 51 -2.58 4.23 -7.17
CA THR A 51 -3.19 5.38 -6.49
C THR A 51 -3.85 5.03 -5.15
N ALA A 52 -4.07 3.75 -4.85
CA ALA A 52 -4.52 3.29 -3.54
C ALA A 52 -3.37 3.10 -2.54
N LEU A 53 -2.12 3.23 -3.00
CA LEU A 53 -0.93 3.25 -2.16
C LEU A 53 -0.60 4.71 -1.84
N HIS A 54 -0.33 4.98 -0.57
CA HIS A 54 -0.13 6.32 -0.05
C HIS A 54 1.15 6.36 0.77
N ASP A 55 1.85 7.49 0.73
CA ASP A 55 3.09 7.65 1.48
C ASP A 55 2.85 7.84 2.98
N SER A 56 1.65 8.31 3.34
CA SER A 56 1.26 8.61 4.71
C SER A 56 -0.18 8.18 4.98
N PRO A 57 -0.50 7.75 6.22
CA PRO A 57 -1.87 7.48 6.66
C PRO A 57 -2.73 8.75 6.74
N THR A 58 -2.14 9.94 6.62
CA THR A 58 -2.86 11.21 6.57
C THR A 58 -2.95 11.76 5.14
N THR A 59 -4.03 12.48 4.89
CA THR A 59 -4.25 13.27 3.67
C THR A 59 -3.44 14.57 3.74
N HIS A 60 -3.29 15.25 2.61
CA HIS A 60 -2.61 16.55 2.55
C HIS A 60 -3.23 17.62 3.48
N THR A 61 -4.52 17.50 3.79
CA THR A 61 -5.22 18.41 4.73
C THR A 61 -5.13 17.96 6.19
N GLY A 62 -4.27 16.99 6.50
CA GLY A 62 -4.04 16.47 7.85
C GLY A 62 -5.11 15.51 8.37
N ARG A 63 -6.14 15.19 7.58
CA ARG A 63 -7.18 14.23 7.99
C ARG A 63 -6.71 12.78 7.79
N PRO A 64 -7.06 11.84 8.69
CA PRO A 64 -6.79 10.42 8.47
C PRO A 64 -7.42 9.91 7.17
N ARG A 65 -6.67 9.10 6.43
CA ARG A 65 -7.20 8.34 5.30
C ARG A 65 -8.13 7.25 5.83
N ARG A 66 -9.18 6.95 5.06
CA ARG A 66 -10.18 5.92 5.39
C ARG A 66 -10.23 4.80 4.36
N THR A 67 -9.41 4.90 3.33
CA THR A 67 -9.34 4.00 2.18
C THR A 67 -7.90 3.90 1.70
N GLY A 68 -7.60 2.82 0.98
CA GLY A 68 -6.24 2.55 0.49
C GLY A 68 -5.32 2.01 1.58
N TYR A 69 -4.02 2.10 1.31
CA TYR A 69 -2.97 1.61 2.17
C TYR A 69 -1.88 2.67 2.29
N ALA A 70 -1.32 2.83 3.48
CA ALA A 70 -0.25 3.77 3.75
C ALA A 70 1.07 3.02 3.98
N PHE A 71 2.16 3.62 3.50
CA PHE A 71 3.48 3.06 3.61
C PHE A 71 3.81 2.81 5.08
N GLU A 72 4.27 1.60 5.36
CA GLU A 72 4.73 1.21 6.69
C GLU A 72 6.24 1.41 6.68
N GLU A 73 6.68 2.60 7.12
CA GLU A 73 8.10 2.88 7.29
C GLU A 73 8.66 1.87 8.28
N ARG A 74 9.69 1.13 7.88
CA ARG A 74 10.40 0.27 8.82
C ARG A 74 11.02 1.16 9.91
N PRO A 75 10.90 0.79 11.19
CA PRO A 75 11.58 1.50 12.27
C PRO A 75 13.10 1.46 12.11
#